data_AF-A0A0Q9C0Q5-F1
#
_entry.id   AF-A0A0Q9C0Q5-F1
#
_cell.length_a   1.000
_cell.length_b   1.000
_cell.length_c   1.000
_cell.angle_alpha   90.00
_cell.angle_beta   90.00
_cell.angle_gamma   90.00
#
_symmetry.space_group_name_H-M   'P 1'
#
loop_
_entity.id
_entity.type
_entity.pdbx_description
1 polymer ?
#
loop_
_entity_poly.entity_id
_entity_poly.type
_entity_poly.pdbx_seq_one_letter_code
_entity_poly.pdbx_strand_id
1 'polypeptide(L)'
;MTDPAGRAGRWTVALAVLLAGLAVGWVSWLAFGSGAGDERPAPSPSPTTERTSGASATDVPGVAGSGKSSPPDPASLPLTGLTVALDPGHNGANAQHPDQAGALVPDGRGGSKACNTVGTSTDAGYAEHAFTWDVASRASTALEDLGARVVLTRADDDGVGPCVDVRGGFAQDVGADVLVSVHANGSDDRAAKGFFVIVADPPPVVEIDGPPRADDAASSERLATAMVGALGSAGFTPSGSVAGAISRRGDLATLNLAARPAVLLELAEMRNPDEAALASSEEGRQRYADAIAAGVVAWAG
;
A
#
# COMPACT_ATOMS: atom_id res chain seq x y z
N MET A 1 64.81 26.15 -27.06
CA MET A 1 65.64 25.13 -26.39
C MET A 1 64.93 24.79 -25.09
N THR A 2 64.45 23.60 -24.77
CA THR A 2 64.26 22.30 -25.44
C THR A 2 63.39 21.55 -24.43
N ASP A 3 62.19 21.14 -24.84
CA ASP A 3 61.48 20.01 -24.24
C ASP A 3 62.25 18.72 -24.61
N PRO A 4 62.13 17.61 -23.86
CA PRO A 4 61.17 16.62 -24.34
C PRO A 4 60.53 15.68 -23.29
N ALA A 5 59.30 15.26 -23.65
CA ALA A 5 58.75 13.89 -23.61
C ALA A 5 58.75 13.13 -22.26
N GLY A 6 57.64 12.58 -21.77
CA GLY A 6 56.53 11.93 -22.47
C GLY A 6 56.50 10.45 -22.08
N ARG A 7 55.36 9.96 -21.56
CA ARG A 7 54.90 8.59 -21.80
C ARG A 7 53.46 8.40 -21.33
N ALA A 8 52.61 8.25 -22.33
CA ALA A 8 51.27 7.70 -22.23
C ALA A 8 51.32 6.21 -21.85
N GLY A 9 50.37 5.78 -21.02
CA GLY A 9 50.01 4.38 -20.81
C GLY A 9 48.51 4.20 -21.02
N ARG A 10 48.13 3.70 -22.20
CA ARG A 10 46.77 3.28 -22.58
C ARG A 10 46.72 1.75 -22.54
N TRP A 11 45.93 1.15 -21.63
CA TRP A 11 45.44 -0.24 -21.70
C TRP A 11 44.27 -0.35 -20.72
N THR A 12 43.06 -0.86 -20.96
CA THR A 12 42.32 -1.39 -22.12
C THR A 12 40.91 -1.57 -21.58
N VAL A 13 39.89 -1.03 -22.25
CA VAL A 13 38.48 -1.27 -21.94
C VAL A 13 38.13 -2.68 -22.39
N ALA A 14 37.68 -3.54 -21.48
CA ALA A 14 37.06 -4.82 -21.84
C ALA A 14 35.54 -4.62 -21.87
N LEU A 15 35.02 -4.36 -23.06
CA LEU A 15 33.60 -4.32 -23.38
C LEU A 15 33.14 -5.76 -23.62
N ALA A 16 32.37 -6.35 -22.71
CA ALA A 16 31.70 -7.63 -22.94
C ALA A 16 30.29 -7.35 -23.49
N VAL A 17 30.18 -7.36 -24.82
CA VAL A 17 28.93 -7.46 -25.54
C VAL A 17 28.64 -8.95 -25.75
N LEU A 18 27.52 -9.45 -25.24
CA LEU A 18 26.91 -10.68 -25.75
C LEU A 18 25.44 -10.40 -26.09
N LEU A 19 25.18 -10.60 -27.38
CA LEU A 19 23.95 -10.33 -28.10
C LEU A 19 22.91 -11.44 -27.89
N ALA A 20 21.66 -10.99 -27.86
CA ALA A 20 20.49 -11.49 -28.59
C ALA A 20 20.20 -13.00 -28.60
N GLY A 21 19.06 -13.35 -27.98
CA GLY A 21 18.25 -14.51 -28.31
C GLY A 21 16.78 -14.10 -28.44
N LEU A 22 16.41 -13.54 -29.60
CA LEU A 22 15.01 -13.39 -30.01
C LEU A 22 14.48 -14.75 -30.46
N ALA A 23 13.43 -15.26 -29.81
CA ALA A 23 12.62 -16.33 -30.34
C ALA A 23 11.20 -15.81 -30.56
N VAL A 24 10.88 -15.64 -31.84
CA VAL A 24 9.56 -15.34 -32.38
C VAL A 24 8.70 -16.60 -32.29
N GLY A 25 7.54 -16.50 -31.64
CA GLY A 25 6.51 -17.53 -31.63
C GLY A 25 5.15 -16.92 -31.99
N TRP A 26 4.84 -16.88 -33.27
CA TRP A 26 3.50 -16.62 -33.78
C TRP A 26 2.70 -17.92 -33.78
N VAL A 27 1.57 -17.97 -33.10
CA VAL A 27 0.46 -18.87 -33.47
C VAL A 27 -0.86 -18.11 -33.31
N SER A 28 -1.45 -17.78 -34.45
CA SER A 28 -2.83 -17.35 -34.60
C SER A 28 -3.73 -18.58 -34.70
N TRP A 29 -4.88 -18.59 -34.02
CA TRP A 29 -6.09 -19.26 -34.53
C TRP A 29 -7.35 -18.51 -34.11
N LEU A 30 -8.30 -18.49 -35.05
CA LEU A 30 -9.51 -17.69 -35.14
C LEU A 30 -10.73 -18.38 -34.53
N ALA A 31 -11.53 -17.55 -33.83
CA ALA A 31 -12.96 -17.29 -34.03
C ALA A 31 -14.10 -18.28 -33.64
N PHE A 32 -15.18 -17.59 -33.25
CA PHE A 32 -16.62 -17.90 -33.24
C PHE A 32 -17.28 -18.46 -31.96
N GLY A 33 -18.28 -17.68 -31.49
CA GLY A 33 -19.25 -18.11 -30.50
C GLY A 33 -20.10 -16.97 -29.94
N SER A 34 -20.77 -16.19 -30.80
CA SER A 34 -21.83 -15.25 -30.40
C SER A 34 -23.04 -16.01 -29.84
N GLY A 35 -23.55 -15.60 -28.69
CA GLY A 35 -24.79 -16.10 -28.11
C GLY A 35 -25.40 -15.06 -27.19
N ALA A 36 -26.17 -14.15 -27.78
CA ALA A 36 -27.12 -13.30 -27.07
C ALA A 36 -28.28 -14.15 -26.55
N GLY A 37 -28.74 -13.86 -25.34
CA GLY A 37 -29.86 -14.52 -24.69
C GLY A 37 -30.33 -13.69 -23.52
N ASP A 38 -31.08 -12.65 -23.86
CA ASP A 38 -31.92 -11.82 -23.00
C ASP A 38 -33.02 -12.68 -22.35
N GLU A 39 -33.33 -12.44 -21.08
CA GLU A 39 -34.71 -12.43 -20.52
C GLU A 39 -34.71 -12.38 -18.98
N ARG A 40 -34.97 -11.17 -18.47
CA ARG A 40 -35.62 -10.95 -17.16
C ARG A 40 -37.08 -11.43 -17.24
N PRO A 41 -37.66 -11.90 -16.12
CA PRO A 41 -38.70 -11.06 -15.52
C PRO A 41 -38.71 -11.06 -13.98
N ALA A 42 -39.02 -9.89 -13.42
CA ALA A 42 -39.64 -9.69 -12.12
C ALA A 42 -41.04 -9.07 -12.36
N PRO A 43 -41.92 -8.80 -11.37
CA PRO A 43 -41.95 -9.14 -9.93
C PRO A 43 -43.36 -9.61 -9.43
N SER A 44 -43.52 -9.65 -8.09
CA SER A 44 -44.76 -9.42 -7.28
C SER A 44 -45.61 -10.62 -6.83
N PRO A 45 -46.43 -10.50 -5.75
CA PRO A 45 -46.40 -9.57 -4.60
C PRO A 45 -46.53 -10.25 -3.22
N SER A 46 -46.16 -9.53 -2.16
CA SER A 46 -46.53 -9.83 -0.76
C SER A 46 -47.99 -9.46 -0.47
N PRO A 47 -48.67 -10.14 0.47
CA PRO A 47 -49.85 -9.58 1.12
C PRO A 47 -49.46 -8.85 2.42
N THR A 48 -49.94 -7.61 2.52
CA THR A 48 -50.07 -6.80 3.75
C THR A 48 -51.48 -6.97 4.32
N THR A 49 -51.68 -6.51 5.56
CA THR A 49 -52.93 -6.26 6.33
C THR A 49 -53.35 -7.41 7.26
N GLU A 50 -53.74 -7.24 8.53
CA GLU A 50 -54.33 -6.11 9.29
C GLU A 50 -54.24 -6.43 10.81
N ARG A 51 -53.86 -5.51 11.71
CA ARG A 51 -54.69 -4.59 12.54
C ARG A 51 -55.37 -5.23 13.77
N THR A 52 -55.05 -4.71 14.97
CA THR A 52 -55.94 -4.22 16.08
C THR A 52 -55.13 -4.17 17.39
N SER A 53 -54.81 -3.01 17.98
CA SER A 53 -55.61 -2.09 18.84
C SER A 53 -56.09 -2.69 20.17
N GLY A 54 -55.61 -2.12 21.29
CA GLY A 54 -56.17 -2.32 22.63
C GLY A 54 -55.32 -1.74 23.77
N ALA A 55 -55.61 -0.51 24.19
CA ALA A 55 -55.20 0.11 25.46
C ALA A 55 -55.87 -0.64 26.66
N SER A 56 -55.54 -0.53 27.96
CA SER A 56 -55.07 0.57 28.82
C SER A 56 -54.60 0.01 30.18
N ALA A 57 -53.51 0.57 30.69
CA ALA A 57 -53.33 1.19 32.02
C ALA A 57 -53.81 0.50 33.32
N THR A 58 -52.84 0.21 34.19
CA THR A 58 -52.95 0.40 35.65
C THR A 58 -51.65 1.00 36.20
N ASP A 59 -51.82 2.00 37.04
CA ASP A 59 -50.83 2.91 37.62
C ASP A 59 -50.42 2.41 39.02
N VAL A 60 -49.11 2.35 39.32
CA VAL A 60 -48.58 2.15 40.68
C VAL A 60 -47.28 2.97 40.83
N PRO A 61 -47.05 3.68 41.95
CA PRO A 61 -46.07 4.77 42.01
C PRO A 61 -44.68 4.33 42.51
N GLY A 62 -43.65 4.94 41.91
CA GLY A 62 -42.48 5.48 42.63
C GLY A 62 -41.33 4.54 42.97
N VAL A 63 -40.37 4.39 42.04
CA VAL A 63 -38.96 4.16 42.37
C VAL A 63 -38.08 5.10 41.54
N ALA A 64 -37.06 5.64 42.21
CA ALA A 64 -36.15 6.69 41.81
C ALA A 64 -35.53 6.53 40.40
N GLY A 65 -35.26 7.68 39.79
CA GLY A 65 -34.82 7.83 38.40
C GLY A 65 -33.63 6.96 38.01
N SER A 66 -33.88 6.05 37.05
CA SER A 66 -32.87 5.66 36.07
C SER A 66 -32.85 6.72 34.99
N GLY A 67 -31.67 7.30 34.76
CA GLY A 67 -31.42 8.13 33.59
C GLY A 67 -31.87 7.37 32.35
N LYS A 68 -32.60 8.05 31.47
CA LYS A 68 -32.86 7.57 30.13
C LYS A 68 -31.51 7.41 29.45
N SER A 69 -30.99 6.19 29.41
CA SER A 69 -29.95 5.81 28.47
C SER A 69 -30.50 6.11 27.08
N SER A 70 -29.90 7.07 26.39
CA SER A 70 -30.12 7.25 24.97
C SER A 70 -29.99 5.88 24.27
N PRO A 71 -30.74 5.61 23.19
CA PRO A 71 -30.47 4.45 22.35
C PRO A 71 -28.98 4.47 21.99
N PRO A 72 -28.30 3.31 21.91
CA PRO A 72 -26.96 3.28 21.35
C PRO A 72 -27.03 3.95 19.97
N ASP A 73 -26.18 4.96 19.74
CA ASP A 73 -25.99 5.50 18.40
C ASP A 73 -25.77 4.31 17.45
N PRO A 74 -26.29 4.33 16.20
CA PRO A 74 -25.88 3.36 15.21
C PRO A 74 -24.35 3.39 15.18
N ALA A 75 -23.73 2.27 15.60
CA ALA A 75 -22.30 2.22 15.87
C ALA A 75 -21.57 2.81 14.66
N SER A 76 -20.92 3.95 14.86
CA SER A 76 -20.08 4.55 13.82
C SER A 76 -19.12 3.48 13.34
N LEU A 77 -19.00 3.32 12.01
CA LEU A 77 -18.05 2.39 11.41
C LEU A 77 -16.65 2.64 12.02
N PRO A 78 -15.81 1.61 12.18
CA PRO A 78 -14.62 1.68 13.04
C PRO A 78 -13.59 2.74 12.61
N LEU A 79 -13.63 3.22 11.37
CA LEU A 79 -12.74 4.25 10.85
C LEU A 79 -13.44 5.58 10.55
N THR A 80 -14.67 5.78 11.05
CA THR A 80 -15.43 7.01 10.84
C THR A 80 -14.62 8.24 11.29
N GLY A 81 -14.42 9.18 10.37
CA GLY A 81 -13.68 10.43 10.63
C GLY A 81 -12.17 10.33 10.43
N LEU A 82 -11.64 9.14 10.17
CA LEU A 82 -10.24 8.94 9.83
C LEU A 82 -10.01 9.18 8.33
N THR A 83 -8.92 9.84 7.99
CA THR A 83 -8.39 9.85 6.62
C THR A 83 -7.13 8.99 6.52
N VAL A 84 -7.14 8.03 5.59
CA VAL A 84 -5.98 7.16 5.29
C VAL A 84 -5.37 7.55 3.95
N ALA A 85 -4.07 7.84 3.94
CA ALA A 85 -3.30 7.93 2.71
C ALA A 85 -2.70 6.57 2.36
N LEU A 86 -3.03 6.06 1.17
CA LEU A 86 -2.42 4.86 0.60
C LEU A 86 -1.40 5.27 -0.46
N ASP A 87 -0.19 4.75 -0.34
CA ASP A 87 0.88 4.98 -1.31
C ASP A 87 1.20 3.68 -2.06
N PRO A 88 0.53 3.38 -3.19
CA PRO A 88 0.92 2.27 -4.04
C PRO A 88 2.28 2.59 -4.68
N GLY A 89 3.30 1.83 -4.26
CA GLY A 89 4.69 2.02 -4.65
C GLY A 89 4.89 2.08 -6.17
N HIS A 90 5.97 2.76 -6.57
CA HIS A 90 6.40 2.90 -7.96
C HIS A 90 5.37 3.58 -8.88
N ASN A 91 5.68 3.68 -10.17
CA ASN A 91 4.83 4.25 -11.21
C ASN A 91 4.77 3.31 -12.42
N GLY A 92 3.65 3.34 -13.15
CA GLY A 92 3.43 2.54 -14.36
C GLY A 92 4.43 2.75 -15.49
N ALA A 93 4.97 3.97 -15.61
CA ALA A 93 5.81 4.35 -16.75
C ALA A 93 7.28 4.62 -16.41
N ASN A 94 7.77 4.27 -15.20
CA ASN A 94 9.15 4.60 -14.80
C ASN A 94 10.20 4.00 -15.75
N ALA A 95 9.97 2.80 -16.28
CA ALA A 95 10.90 2.13 -17.20
C ALA A 95 11.05 2.88 -18.55
N GLN A 96 10.00 3.58 -18.98
CA GLN A 96 9.98 4.39 -20.20
C GLN A 96 10.50 5.82 -19.96
N HIS A 97 10.64 6.22 -18.69
CA HIS A 97 11.06 7.57 -18.28
C HIS A 97 12.23 7.55 -17.28
N PRO A 98 13.38 6.93 -17.61
CA PRO A 98 14.49 6.74 -16.69
C PRO A 98 15.12 8.05 -16.20
N ASP A 99 15.13 9.10 -17.02
CA ASP A 99 15.67 10.41 -16.61
C ASP A 99 14.80 11.09 -15.55
N GLN A 100 13.48 10.92 -15.63
CA GLN A 100 12.54 11.45 -14.63
C GLN A 100 12.61 10.64 -13.34
N ALA A 101 12.59 9.31 -13.43
CA ALA A 101 12.74 8.44 -12.27
C ALA A 101 14.11 8.63 -11.58
N GLY A 102 15.17 8.84 -12.36
CA GLY A 102 16.54 9.03 -11.87
C GLY A 102 16.87 10.43 -11.37
N ALA A 103 16.00 11.44 -11.57
CA ALA A 103 16.23 12.79 -11.10
C ALA A 103 16.41 12.81 -9.58
N LEU A 104 17.41 13.54 -9.07
CA LEU A 104 17.70 13.55 -7.64
C LEU A 104 16.71 14.45 -6.87
N VAL A 105 16.14 13.90 -5.81
CA VAL A 105 15.24 14.57 -4.87
C VAL A 105 15.77 14.45 -3.44
N PRO A 106 15.39 15.35 -2.51
CA PRO A 106 15.80 15.26 -1.11
C PRO A 106 15.40 13.91 -0.47
N ASP A 107 16.28 13.37 0.38
CA ASP A 107 16.03 12.10 1.08
C ASP A 107 15.43 12.25 2.50
N GLY A 108 15.20 13.50 2.94
CA GLY A 108 14.74 13.84 4.28
C GLY A 108 15.81 13.77 5.39
N ARG A 109 17.08 13.50 5.04
CA ARG A 109 18.20 13.39 6.00
C ARG A 109 19.45 14.14 5.54
N GLY A 110 19.26 15.18 4.72
CA GLY A 110 20.33 16.07 4.24
C GLY A 110 21.07 15.54 3.00
N GLY A 111 20.65 14.40 2.46
CA GLY A 111 21.14 13.86 1.19
C GLY A 111 20.10 13.95 0.09
N SER A 112 20.33 13.17 -0.96
CA SER A 112 19.44 13.05 -2.11
C SER A 112 19.40 11.61 -2.61
N LYS A 113 18.29 11.21 -3.20
CA LYS A 113 18.12 9.91 -3.88
C LYS A 113 17.35 10.07 -5.19
N ALA A 114 17.30 9.01 -5.99
CA ALA A 114 16.47 8.99 -7.19
C ALA A 114 14.99 9.28 -6.84
N CYS A 115 14.35 10.10 -7.66
CA CYS A 115 12.94 10.48 -7.59
C CYS A 115 12.05 9.24 -7.45
N ASN A 116 12.31 8.19 -8.21
CA ASN A 116 11.59 6.94 -8.12
C ASN A 116 12.46 5.79 -8.68
N THR A 117 12.00 4.55 -8.53
CA THR A 117 12.60 3.37 -9.18
C THR A 117 11.51 2.59 -9.92
N VAL A 118 11.91 1.72 -10.84
CA VAL A 118 10.96 0.89 -11.61
C VAL A 118 10.22 -0.12 -10.72
N GLY A 119 10.83 -0.51 -9.59
CA GLY A 119 10.36 -1.63 -8.77
C GLY A 119 10.85 -2.97 -9.30
N THR A 120 10.53 -4.05 -8.59
CA THR A 120 10.81 -5.42 -9.01
C THR A 120 9.69 -5.98 -9.89
N SER A 121 9.78 -7.28 -10.20
CA SER A 121 8.74 -8.03 -10.89
C SER A 121 8.77 -9.49 -10.46
N THR A 122 7.70 -10.22 -10.76
CA THR A 122 7.80 -11.68 -10.82
C THR A 122 8.63 -12.11 -12.02
N ASP A 123 9.10 -13.36 -12.04
CA ASP A 123 9.80 -13.92 -13.20
C ASP A 123 8.87 -14.11 -14.41
N ALA A 124 7.55 -14.18 -14.18
CA ALA A 124 6.54 -14.17 -15.24
C ALA A 124 6.23 -12.75 -15.78
N GLY A 125 6.87 -11.71 -15.22
CA GLY A 125 6.74 -10.33 -15.70
C GLY A 125 5.61 -9.52 -15.06
N TYR A 126 4.98 -10.00 -13.98
CA TYR A 126 4.04 -9.17 -13.22
C TYR A 126 4.82 -8.13 -12.42
N ALA A 127 4.65 -6.85 -12.77
CA ALA A 127 5.43 -5.76 -12.21
C ALA A 127 4.95 -5.36 -10.81
N GLU A 128 5.87 -4.90 -9.96
CA GLU A 128 5.57 -4.44 -8.61
C GLU A 128 4.58 -3.26 -8.60
N HIS A 129 4.73 -2.30 -9.52
CA HIS A 129 3.80 -1.16 -9.60
C HIS A 129 2.35 -1.61 -9.85
N ALA A 130 2.14 -2.64 -10.66
CA ALA A 130 0.81 -3.19 -10.92
C ALA A 130 0.26 -3.96 -9.72
N PHE A 131 1.12 -4.72 -9.03
CA PHE A 131 0.76 -5.39 -7.78
C PHE A 131 0.33 -4.41 -6.70
N THR A 132 1.14 -3.40 -6.43
CA THR A 132 0.90 -2.40 -5.39
C THR A 132 -0.32 -1.54 -5.71
N TRP A 133 -0.54 -1.19 -6.99
CA TRP A 133 -1.74 -0.50 -7.45
C TRP A 133 -3.02 -1.28 -7.12
N ASP A 134 -3.06 -2.56 -7.51
CA ASP A 134 -4.26 -3.39 -7.34
C ASP A 134 -4.53 -3.65 -5.84
N VAL A 135 -3.50 -3.94 -5.05
CA VAL A 135 -3.65 -4.12 -3.59
C VAL A 135 -4.11 -2.83 -2.91
N ALA A 136 -3.51 -1.67 -3.22
CA ALA A 136 -3.92 -0.40 -2.63
C ALA A 136 -5.34 -0.01 -3.05
N SER A 137 -5.74 -0.29 -4.29
CA SER A 137 -7.10 -0.05 -4.77
C SER A 137 -8.13 -0.90 -4.02
N ARG A 138 -7.84 -2.19 -3.81
CA ARG A 138 -8.68 -3.08 -3.00
C ARG A 138 -8.74 -2.65 -1.53
N ALA A 139 -7.59 -2.24 -0.98
CA ALA A 139 -7.50 -1.75 0.40
C ALA A 139 -8.29 -0.45 0.56
N SER A 140 -8.30 0.43 -0.45
CA SER A 140 -9.12 1.63 -0.47
C SER A 140 -10.59 1.29 -0.29
N THR A 141 -11.13 0.39 -1.11
CA THR A 141 -12.52 -0.06 -0.98
C THR A 141 -12.81 -0.63 0.41
N ALA A 142 -11.93 -1.52 0.91
CA ALA A 142 -12.12 -2.13 2.23
C ALA A 142 -12.11 -1.11 3.38
N LEU A 143 -11.26 -0.08 3.30
CA LEU A 143 -11.16 1.00 4.29
C LEU A 143 -12.37 1.95 4.21
N GLU A 144 -12.85 2.26 3.00
CA GLU A 144 -14.04 3.09 2.78
C GLU A 144 -15.30 2.39 3.30
N ASP A 145 -15.42 1.08 3.10
CA ASP A 145 -16.50 0.25 3.67
C ASP A 145 -16.48 0.26 5.22
N LEU A 146 -15.33 0.55 5.83
CA LEU A 146 -15.13 0.71 7.27
C LEU A 146 -15.24 2.18 7.73
N GLY A 147 -15.62 3.10 6.84
CA GLY A 147 -15.94 4.50 7.15
C GLY A 147 -14.77 5.48 7.05
N ALA A 148 -13.61 5.05 6.58
CA ALA A 148 -12.49 5.95 6.35
C ALA A 148 -12.72 6.79 5.09
N ARG A 149 -12.14 8.00 5.05
CA ARG A 149 -11.82 8.67 3.79
C ARG A 149 -10.47 8.15 3.29
N VAL A 150 -10.39 7.70 2.05
CA VAL A 150 -9.12 7.22 1.48
C VAL A 150 -8.64 8.16 0.37
N VAL A 151 -7.33 8.38 0.32
CA VAL A 151 -6.64 9.16 -0.72
C VAL A 151 -5.39 8.41 -1.17
N LEU A 152 -5.17 8.33 -2.48
CA LEU A 152 -4.02 7.62 -3.05
C LEU A 152 -2.97 8.61 -3.55
N THR A 153 -1.67 8.28 -3.42
CA THR A 153 -0.57 9.12 -3.91
C THR A 153 -0.48 9.20 -5.43
N ARG A 154 -1.10 8.26 -6.15
CA ARG A 154 -1.26 8.28 -7.61
C ARG A 154 -2.66 7.83 -7.99
N ALA A 155 -3.13 8.26 -9.16
CA ALA A 155 -4.50 8.05 -9.63
C ALA A 155 -4.66 6.86 -10.60
N ASP A 156 -3.55 6.34 -11.12
CA ASP A 156 -3.51 5.26 -12.11
C ASP A 156 -2.18 4.48 -12.05
N ASP A 157 -2.08 3.47 -12.92
CA ASP A 157 -0.89 2.63 -13.13
C ASP A 157 -0.31 2.72 -14.55
N ASP A 158 -0.59 3.80 -15.29
CA ASP A 158 -0.19 3.93 -16.69
C ASP A 158 0.89 5.00 -16.93
N GLY A 159 1.06 5.93 -15.98
CA GLY A 159 1.90 7.12 -16.15
C GLY A 159 3.12 7.21 -15.26
N VAL A 160 3.81 8.35 -15.37
CA VAL A 160 4.80 8.80 -14.39
C VAL A 160 4.05 9.52 -13.27
N GLY A 161 4.06 8.94 -12.08
CA GLY A 161 3.52 9.51 -10.85
C GLY A 161 4.59 10.23 -10.02
N PRO A 162 4.23 10.66 -8.79
CA PRO A 162 5.09 11.51 -7.97
C PRO A 162 6.39 10.83 -7.54
N CYS A 163 7.40 11.66 -7.29
CA CYS A 163 8.65 11.28 -6.67
C CYS A 163 8.47 10.91 -5.18
N VAL A 164 9.44 10.18 -4.62
CA VAL A 164 9.42 9.70 -3.22
C VAL A 164 9.40 10.81 -2.17
N ASP A 165 9.90 12.00 -2.48
CA ASP A 165 9.84 13.18 -1.63
C ASP A 165 8.41 13.75 -1.56
N VAL A 166 7.73 13.84 -2.70
CA VAL A 166 6.31 14.22 -2.78
C VAL A 166 5.43 13.18 -2.09
N ARG A 167 5.71 11.89 -2.29
CA ARG A 167 4.96 10.80 -1.63
C ARG A 167 5.12 10.83 -0.11
N GLY A 168 6.31 11.17 0.39
CA GLY A 168 6.54 11.29 1.83
C GLY A 168 5.78 12.44 2.49
N GLY A 169 5.69 13.60 1.82
CA GLY A 169 4.90 14.75 2.30
C GLY A 169 3.39 14.59 2.14
N PHE A 170 2.94 13.70 1.26
CA PHE A 170 1.55 13.62 0.79
C PHE A 170 0.51 13.58 1.91
N ALA A 171 0.70 12.73 2.92
CA ALA A 171 -0.28 12.58 4.01
C ALA A 171 -0.49 13.89 4.78
N GLN A 172 0.58 14.67 4.99
CA GLN A 172 0.47 15.99 5.60
C GLN A 172 -0.24 16.97 4.67
N ASP A 173 0.13 16.99 3.38
CA ASP A 173 -0.40 17.92 2.39
C ASP A 173 -1.93 17.80 2.19
N VAL A 174 -2.46 16.57 2.28
CA VAL A 174 -3.89 16.28 2.09
C VAL A 174 -4.67 16.14 3.39
N GLY A 175 -4.02 16.41 4.53
CA GLY A 175 -4.61 16.28 5.86
C GLY A 175 -5.05 14.86 6.19
N ALA A 176 -4.31 13.84 5.73
CA ALA A 176 -4.50 12.46 6.15
C ALA A 176 -3.95 12.22 7.56
N ASP A 177 -4.48 11.24 8.28
CA ASP A 177 -4.07 10.90 9.64
C ASP A 177 -2.95 9.87 9.68
N VAL A 178 -2.79 9.10 8.60
CA VAL A 178 -1.82 8.01 8.48
C VAL A 178 -1.42 7.78 7.04
N LEU A 179 -0.17 7.37 6.82
CA LEU A 179 0.37 6.92 5.53
C LEU A 179 0.68 5.43 5.57
N VAL A 180 0.12 4.66 4.64
CA VAL A 180 0.48 3.26 4.43
C VAL A 180 1.01 3.11 3.01
N SER A 181 2.33 2.94 2.89
CA SER A 181 3.01 2.68 1.62
C SER A 181 3.04 1.18 1.34
N VAL A 182 2.61 0.78 0.14
CA VAL A 182 2.40 -0.62 -0.26
C VAL A 182 3.43 -0.99 -1.30
N HIS A 183 4.22 -2.02 -1.01
CA HIS A 183 5.34 -2.51 -1.81
C HIS A 183 5.39 -4.05 -1.84
N ALA A 184 6.25 -4.58 -2.69
CA ALA A 184 6.68 -5.97 -2.63
C ALA A 184 8.18 -6.09 -2.89
N ASN A 185 8.82 -7.01 -2.18
CA ASN A 185 10.26 -7.16 -2.23
C ASN A 185 10.70 -8.00 -3.43
N GLY A 186 11.95 -7.79 -3.83
CA GLY A 186 12.60 -8.54 -4.90
C GLY A 186 14.04 -8.87 -4.55
N SER A 187 14.28 -9.99 -3.87
CA SER A 187 15.62 -10.44 -3.49
C SER A 187 16.23 -11.44 -4.48
N ASP A 188 17.56 -11.52 -4.50
CA ASP A 188 18.29 -12.50 -5.31
C ASP A 188 18.08 -13.94 -4.82
N ASP A 189 17.80 -14.12 -3.52
CA ASP A 189 17.47 -15.41 -2.93
C ASP A 189 16.04 -15.82 -3.26
N ARG A 190 15.92 -16.78 -4.19
CA ARG A 190 14.63 -17.29 -4.67
C ARG A 190 13.84 -18.08 -3.61
N ALA A 191 14.47 -18.40 -2.47
CA ALA A 191 13.82 -19.06 -1.35
C ALA A 191 13.33 -18.06 -0.27
N ALA A 192 13.77 -16.79 -0.32
CA ALA A 192 13.25 -15.75 0.55
C ALA A 192 11.72 -15.63 0.36
N LYS A 193 11.00 -15.32 1.42
CA LYS A 193 9.53 -15.21 1.42
C LYS A 193 9.03 -14.51 2.66
N GLY A 194 7.77 -14.12 2.65
CA GLY A 194 7.11 -13.49 3.77
C GLY A 194 7.22 -11.97 3.76
N PHE A 195 6.41 -11.34 4.60
CA PHE A 195 6.27 -9.89 4.65
C PHE A 195 7.24 -9.27 5.67
N PHE A 196 7.50 -7.99 5.53
CA PHE A 196 8.03 -7.18 6.63
C PHE A 196 7.52 -5.75 6.54
N VAL A 197 7.48 -5.06 7.68
CA VAL A 197 7.00 -3.68 7.80
C VAL A 197 8.18 -2.78 8.10
N ILE A 198 8.28 -1.65 7.43
CA ILE A 198 9.38 -0.70 7.59
C ILE A 198 8.87 0.57 8.26
N VAL A 199 9.63 1.04 9.25
CA VAL A 199 9.48 2.35 9.89
C VAL A 199 10.78 3.15 9.79
N ALA A 200 10.66 4.48 9.79
CA ALA A 200 11.80 5.37 9.78
C ALA A 200 12.58 5.29 11.12
N ASP A 201 13.89 5.11 11.02
CA ASP A 201 14.82 5.17 12.15
C ASP A 201 16.13 5.89 11.73
N PRO A 202 16.52 6.98 12.41
CA PRO A 202 15.81 7.64 13.51
C PRO A 202 14.48 8.26 13.04
N PRO A 203 13.52 8.52 13.95
CA PRO A 203 12.24 9.11 13.57
C PRO A 203 12.38 10.40 12.74
N PRO A 204 11.44 10.70 11.84
CA PRO A 204 11.48 11.91 11.01
C PRO A 204 11.57 13.18 11.86
N VAL A 205 12.48 14.08 11.50
CA VAL A 205 12.62 15.42 12.07
C VAL A 205 12.02 16.41 11.07
N VAL A 206 10.71 16.31 10.86
CA VAL A 206 9.99 17.20 9.96
C VAL A 206 9.46 18.36 10.79
N GLU A 207 9.98 19.56 10.58
CA GLU A 207 9.40 20.80 11.11
C GLU A 207 8.09 21.04 10.36
N ILE A 208 6.96 20.70 10.99
CA ILE A 208 5.63 21.09 10.51
C ILE A 208 5.39 22.53 10.98
N ASP A 209 4.46 23.26 10.35
CA ASP A 209 3.81 24.40 11.02
C ASP A 209 3.11 23.89 12.31
N GLY A 210 3.87 23.85 13.40
CA GLY A 210 3.55 23.15 14.65
C GLY A 210 4.56 22.04 14.95
N PRO A 211 4.91 21.78 16.22
CA PRO A 211 5.98 20.84 16.55
C PRO A 211 5.65 19.42 16.04
N PRO A 212 6.61 18.69 15.43
CA PRO A 212 6.45 17.26 15.20
C PRO A 212 6.03 16.60 16.50
N ARG A 213 4.92 15.87 16.49
CA ARG A 213 4.40 15.28 17.72
C ARG A 213 5.29 14.08 18.02
N ALA A 214 5.94 14.05 19.17
CA ALA A 214 6.65 12.86 19.66
C ALA A 214 5.76 11.60 19.60
N ASP A 215 4.44 11.79 19.60
CA ASP A 215 3.41 10.77 19.40
C ASP A 215 3.45 10.11 18.02
N ASP A 216 3.91 10.76 16.94
CA ASP A 216 3.82 10.23 15.57
C ASP A 216 4.84 9.12 15.31
N ALA A 217 6.04 9.23 15.90
CA ALA A 217 7.04 8.17 15.87
C ALA A 217 6.56 6.91 16.61
N ALA A 218 6.05 7.10 17.84
CA ALA A 218 5.44 6.03 18.61
C ALA A 218 4.20 5.47 17.92
N SER A 219 3.43 6.30 17.22
CA SER A 219 2.25 5.91 16.46
C SER A 219 2.62 5.09 15.22
N SER A 220 3.72 5.42 14.54
CA SER A 220 4.26 4.62 13.42
C SER A 220 4.69 3.23 13.89
N GLU A 221 5.30 3.12 15.07
CA GLU A 221 5.64 1.82 15.68
C GLU A 221 4.39 1.01 16.09
N ARG A 222 3.35 1.67 16.63
CA ARG A 222 2.05 1.01 16.89
C ARG A 222 1.40 0.54 15.59
N LEU A 223 1.42 1.37 14.54
CA LEU A 223 0.89 1.03 13.22
C LEU A 223 1.63 -0.17 12.64
N ALA A 224 2.97 -0.19 12.72
CA ALA A 224 3.75 -1.33 12.27
C ALA A 224 3.40 -2.61 13.02
N THR A 225 3.25 -2.52 14.34
CA THR A 225 2.83 -3.66 15.17
C THR A 225 1.43 -4.16 14.79
N ALA A 226 0.48 -3.25 14.56
CA ALA A 226 -0.87 -3.57 14.12
C ALA A 226 -0.88 -4.25 12.74
N MET A 227 -0.07 -3.76 11.80
CA MET A 227 0.10 -4.36 10.47
C MET A 227 0.70 -5.76 10.54
N VAL A 228 1.75 -5.96 11.37
CA VAL A 228 2.33 -7.30 11.60
C VAL A 228 1.28 -8.26 12.17
N GLY A 229 0.50 -7.82 13.15
CA GLY A 229 -0.59 -8.61 13.74
C GLY A 229 -1.65 -8.99 12.71
N ALA A 230 -2.13 -8.02 11.93
CA ALA A 230 -3.18 -8.23 10.94
C ALA A 230 -2.74 -9.13 9.78
N LEU A 231 -1.52 -8.94 9.26
CA LEU A 231 -0.94 -9.83 8.23
C LEU A 231 -0.75 -11.25 8.78
N GLY A 232 -0.31 -11.38 10.04
CA GLY A 232 -0.21 -12.67 10.72
C GLY A 232 -1.56 -13.37 10.90
N SER A 233 -2.60 -12.63 11.33
CA SER A 233 -3.97 -13.16 11.46
C SER A 233 -4.59 -13.52 10.12
N ALA A 234 -4.22 -12.81 9.05
CA ALA A 234 -4.56 -13.18 7.70
C ALA A 234 -3.80 -14.43 7.23
N GLY A 235 -2.79 -14.91 7.96
CA GLY A 235 -2.03 -16.14 7.67
C GLY A 235 -0.77 -15.93 6.83
N PHE A 236 -0.29 -14.69 6.69
CA PHE A 236 1.02 -14.42 6.11
C PHE A 236 2.11 -14.59 7.18
N THR A 237 3.32 -14.96 6.76
CA THR A 237 4.45 -15.15 7.67
C THR A 237 5.44 -14.00 7.53
N PRO A 238 6.04 -13.50 8.63
CA PRO A 238 7.15 -12.58 8.55
C PRO A 238 8.33 -13.15 7.75
N SER A 239 9.03 -12.28 7.03
CA SER A 239 10.26 -12.63 6.33
C SER A 239 11.38 -12.97 7.30
N GLY A 240 12.14 -14.01 6.96
CA GLY A 240 13.40 -14.33 7.64
C GLY A 240 14.54 -13.37 7.33
N SER A 241 14.39 -12.47 6.36
CA SER A 241 15.40 -11.46 5.99
C SER A 241 15.47 -10.28 6.96
N VAL A 242 14.50 -10.14 7.87
CA VAL A 242 14.42 -9.07 8.87
C VAL A 242 14.13 -9.68 10.24
N ALA A 243 14.83 -9.20 11.27
CA ALA A 243 14.57 -9.63 12.64
C ALA A 243 13.22 -9.08 13.14
N GLY A 244 12.28 -9.97 13.49
CA GLY A 244 11.04 -9.60 14.20
C GLY A 244 9.99 -8.87 13.36
N ALA A 245 9.95 -9.09 12.04
CA ALA A 245 8.97 -8.53 11.09
C ALA A 245 9.01 -7.00 10.87
N ILE A 246 9.62 -6.23 11.77
CA ILE A 246 9.73 -4.77 11.66
C ILE A 246 11.18 -4.38 11.35
N SER A 247 11.39 -3.79 10.18
CA SER A 247 12.67 -3.23 9.73
C SER A 247 12.73 -1.74 10.07
N ARG A 248 13.78 -1.32 10.76
CA ARG A 248 14.02 0.09 11.14
C ARG A 248 15.11 0.66 10.25
N ARG A 249 14.79 1.69 9.48
CA ARG A 249 15.62 2.15 8.36
C ARG A 249 15.65 3.67 8.21
N GLY A 250 16.81 4.19 7.79
CA GLY A 250 17.01 5.63 7.55
C GLY A 250 17.10 6.03 6.08
N ASP A 251 16.96 5.11 5.13
CA ASP A 251 17.29 5.30 3.71
C ASP A 251 16.07 5.47 2.78
N LEU A 252 14.87 5.56 3.34
CA LEU A 252 13.60 5.65 2.60
C LEU A 252 13.00 7.05 2.71
N ALA A 253 13.17 7.88 1.68
CA ALA A 253 12.65 9.25 1.65
C ALA A 253 11.15 9.35 1.95
N THR A 254 10.33 8.44 1.41
CA THR A 254 8.88 8.37 1.72
C THR A 254 8.62 8.34 3.23
N LEU A 255 9.40 7.57 3.99
CA LEU A 255 9.25 7.49 5.45
C LEU A 255 9.99 8.63 6.17
N ASN A 256 11.18 9.00 5.69
CA ASN A 256 11.99 10.07 6.30
C ASN A 256 11.32 11.45 6.23
N LEU A 257 10.46 11.67 5.25
CA LEU A 257 9.73 12.91 5.02
C LEU A 257 8.27 12.84 5.51
N ALA A 258 7.83 11.70 6.04
CA ALA A 258 6.48 11.54 6.56
C ALA A 258 6.30 12.31 7.88
N ALA A 259 5.49 13.37 7.82
CA ALA A 259 5.10 14.19 8.97
C ALA A 259 3.89 13.63 9.74
N ARG A 260 3.37 12.49 9.32
CA ARG A 260 2.24 11.76 9.93
C ARG A 260 2.68 10.33 10.21
N PRO A 261 1.99 9.59 11.10
CA PRO A 261 2.27 8.17 11.32
C PRO A 261 2.37 7.41 9.99
N ALA A 262 3.46 6.68 9.78
CA ALA A 262 3.76 6.08 8.48
C ALA A 262 4.45 4.72 8.59
N VAL A 263 4.06 3.81 7.70
CA VAL A 263 4.72 2.52 7.46
C VAL A 263 4.87 2.26 5.97
N LEU A 264 5.89 1.48 5.61
CA LEU A 264 6.02 0.87 4.30
C LEU A 264 5.92 -0.66 4.45
N LEU A 265 5.05 -1.28 3.67
CA LEU A 265 4.76 -2.71 3.73
C LEU A 265 5.44 -3.40 2.55
N GLU A 266 6.34 -4.33 2.82
CA GLU A 266 6.87 -5.26 1.82
C GLU A 266 6.08 -6.55 1.93
N LEU A 267 5.05 -6.70 1.11
CA LEU A 267 3.99 -7.69 1.33
C LEU A 267 4.33 -9.12 0.84
N ALA A 268 5.14 -9.21 -0.21
CA ALA A 268 5.47 -10.45 -0.89
C ALA A 268 6.94 -10.42 -1.35
N GLU A 269 7.51 -11.58 -1.62
CA GLU A 269 8.80 -11.71 -2.30
C GLU A 269 8.55 -12.10 -3.76
N MET A 270 8.54 -11.13 -4.68
CA MET A 270 8.14 -11.35 -6.07
C MET A 270 9.09 -12.29 -6.82
N ARG A 271 10.31 -12.49 -6.33
CA ARG A 271 11.29 -13.43 -6.90
C ARG A 271 11.12 -14.86 -6.42
N ASN A 272 10.31 -15.09 -5.39
CA ASN A 272 9.94 -16.42 -4.92
C ASN A 272 8.72 -16.95 -5.71
N PRO A 273 8.76 -18.19 -6.24
CA PRO A 273 7.69 -18.69 -7.11
C PRO A 273 6.33 -18.86 -6.41
N ASP A 274 6.31 -19.24 -5.13
CA ASP A 274 5.06 -19.43 -4.37
C ASP A 274 4.42 -18.08 -4.04
N GLU A 275 5.23 -17.12 -3.57
CA GLU A 275 4.78 -15.74 -3.30
C GLU A 275 4.37 -15.03 -4.58
N ALA A 276 5.10 -15.23 -5.69
CA ALA A 276 4.76 -14.69 -7.00
C ALA A 276 3.40 -15.21 -7.50
N ALA A 277 3.11 -16.50 -7.32
CA ALA A 277 1.81 -17.08 -7.67
C ALA A 277 0.68 -16.45 -6.83
N LEU A 278 0.91 -16.28 -5.53
CA LEU A 278 -0.05 -15.64 -4.63
C LEU A 278 -0.29 -14.16 -4.99
N ALA A 279 0.78 -13.38 -5.15
CA ALA A 279 0.70 -11.96 -5.52
C ALA A 279 0.04 -11.75 -6.90
N SER A 280 0.21 -12.69 -7.83
CA SER A 280 -0.42 -12.66 -9.15
C SER A 280 -1.89 -13.09 -9.13
N SER A 281 -2.37 -13.72 -8.05
CA SER A 281 -3.77 -14.11 -7.89
C SER A 281 -4.63 -12.97 -7.35
N GLU A 282 -5.88 -12.88 -7.82
CA GLU A 282 -6.86 -11.95 -7.29
C GLU A 282 -7.14 -12.18 -5.80
N GLU A 283 -7.30 -13.44 -5.39
CA GLU A 283 -7.54 -13.82 -3.99
C GLU A 283 -6.39 -13.39 -3.09
N GLY A 284 -5.14 -13.58 -3.52
CA GLY A 284 -3.96 -13.15 -2.76
C GLY A 284 -3.92 -11.63 -2.58
N ARG A 285 -4.18 -10.86 -3.64
CA ARG A 285 -4.23 -9.39 -3.56
C ARG A 285 -5.37 -8.88 -2.69
N GLN A 286 -6.54 -9.52 -2.74
CA GLN A 286 -7.64 -9.20 -1.83
C GLN A 286 -7.27 -9.49 -0.38
N ARG A 287 -6.64 -10.63 -0.11
CA ARG A 287 -6.22 -11.01 1.25
C ARG A 287 -5.18 -10.04 1.83
N TYR A 288 -4.27 -9.51 1.02
CA TYR A 288 -3.38 -8.43 1.45
C TYR A 288 -4.14 -7.14 1.77
N ALA A 289 -5.08 -6.75 0.91
CA ALA A 289 -5.90 -5.57 1.12
C ALA A 289 -6.74 -5.64 2.40
N ASP A 290 -7.38 -6.77 2.65
CA ASP A 290 -8.17 -7.00 3.87
C ASP A 290 -7.28 -6.94 5.12
N ALA A 291 -6.06 -7.48 5.04
CA ALA A 291 -5.09 -7.41 6.14
C ALA A 291 -4.61 -5.97 6.40
N ILE A 292 -4.42 -5.15 5.36
CA ILE A 292 -4.11 -3.72 5.51
C ILE A 292 -5.26 -3.01 6.23
N ALA A 293 -6.51 -3.23 5.79
CA ALA A 293 -7.67 -2.61 6.41
C ALA A 293 -7.81 -3.00 7.89
N ALA A 294 -7.65 -4.29 8.21
CA ALA A 294 -7.63 -4.77 9.59
C ALA A 294 -6.49 -4.17 10.42
N GLY A 295 -5.31 -3.99 9.83
CA GLY A 295 -4.17 -3.33 10.47
C GLY A 295 -4.45 -1.86 10.82
N VAL A 296 -5.11 -1.12 9.93
CA VAL A 296 -5.54 0.27 10.20
C VAL A 296 -6.59 0.31 11.31
N VAL A 297 -7.59 -0.59 11.29
CA VAL A 297 -8.59 -0.69 12.37
C VAL A 297 -7.93 -0.96 13.72
N ALA A 298 -6.99 -1.90 13.77
CA ALA A 298 -6.29 -2.24 15.00
C ALA A 298 -5.36 -1.11 15.50
N TRP A 299 -4.87 -0.25 14.62
CA TRP A 299 -4.09 0.93 15.00
C TRP A 299 -4.97 2.10 15.49
N ALA A 300 -6.17 2.24 14.94
CA ALA A 300 -7.09 3.34 15.25
C ALA A 300 -7.89 3.13 16.56
N GLY A 301 -8.11 1.87 16.96
CA GLY A 301 -8.81 1.49 18.19
C GLY A 301 -7.90 1.39 19.42
#